data_AF-X6D1I3-F1
#
_entry.id   AF-X6D1I3-F1
#
_cell.length_a   1.000
_cell.length_b   1.000
_cell.length_c   1.000
_cell.angle_alpha   90.00
_cell.angle_beta   90.00
_cell.angle_gamma   90.00
#
_symmetry.space_group_name_H-M   'P 1'
#
loop_
_entity.id
_entity.type
_entity.pdbx_description
1 polymer ?
#
loop_
_entity_poly.entity_id
_entity_poly.type
_entity_poly.pdbx_seq_one_letter_code
_entity_poly.pdbx_strand_id
1 'polypeptide(L)'
;MRIQSGYWWAISIRQEDDRPEIIDVGSYSFGQMANRVGDADPFDLIEFELLQWLDASLWPTEGAVDPSTVREGYWWALDPAENAYQIVLVGKDRAVRTFNGDFDSCLDEFEFLMPLDLIPTARSDH
;
A
#
# COMPACT_ATOMS: atom_id res chain seq x y z
N MET A 1 1.86 11.91 21.89
CA MET A 1 2.92 11.10 21.26
C MET A 1 2.92 11.45 19.79
N ARG A 2 4.05 11.83 19.20
CA ARG A 2 4.13 12.21 17.79
C ARG A 2 4.52 10.98 16.98
N ILE A 3 3.67 10.58 16.04
CA ILE A 3 3.93 9.46 15.13
C ILE A 3 4.95 9.92 14.09
N GLN A 4 5.82 9.03 13.63
CA GLN A 4 6.79 9.34 12.58
C GLN A 4 6.06 9.61 11.26
N SER A 5 6.45 10.68 10.54
CA SER A 5 5.87 10.99 9.24
C SER A 5 6.41 10.10 8.11
N GLY A 6 5.68 10.06 6.99
CA GLY A 6 6.00 9.24 5.82
C GLY A 6 5.09 8.02 5.72
N TYR A 7 5.49 7.05 4.90
CA TYR A 7 4.65 5.90 4.60
C TYR A 7 4.58 4.89 5.74
N TRP A 8 3.37 4.39 5.98
CA TRP A 8 3.08 3.35 6.95
C TRP A 8 2.25 2.26 6.33
N TRP A 9 2.62 1.02 6.62
CA TRP A 9 1.74 -0.13 6.54
C TRP A 9 0.74 -0.04 7.70
N ALA A 10 -0.56 0.00 7.40
CA ALA A 10 -1.61 0.25 8.38
C ALA A 10 -2.91 -0.45 8.00
N ILE A 11 -3.78 -0.75 8.95
CA ILE A 11 -5.13 -1.28 8.70
C ILE A 11 -6.14 -0.17 8.97
N SER A 12 -7.06 0.08 8.04
CA SER A 12 -8.22 0.92 8.32
C SER A 12 -9.18 0.22 9.28
N ILE A 13 -9.41 0.83 10.44
CA ILE A 13 -10.28 0.30 11.50
C ILE A 13 -11.76 0.34 11.09
N ARG A 14 -12.11 1.13 10.07
CA ARG A 14 -13.49 1.28 9.57
C ARG A 14 -13.86 0.34 8.42
N GLN A 15 -12.89 -0.34 7.82
CA GLN A 15 -13.15 -1.29 6.73
C GLN A 15 -13.39 -2.68 7.31
N GLU A 16 -14.38 -3.41 6.78
CA GLU A 16 -14.79 -4.72 7.30
C GLU A 16 -13.78 -5.85 7.00
N ASP A 17 -12.83 -5.61 6.09
CA ASP A 17 -11.94 -6.65 5.57
C ASP A 17 -10.57 -6.72 6.26
N ASP A 18 -10.32 -5.88 7.28
CA ASP A 18 -9.04 -5.75 8.00
C ASP A 18 -7.83 -5.68 7.04
N ARG A 19 -8.04 -5.21 5.80
CA ARG A 19 -6.99 -5.25 4.79
C ARG A 19 -5.95 -4.18 5.12
N PRO A 20 -4.69 -4.57 5.30
CA PRO A 20 -3.64 -3.60 5.49
C PRO A 20 -3.35 -2.86 4.18
N GLU A 21 -3.03 -1.58 4.26
CA GLU A 21 -2.82 -0.64 3.16
C GLU A 21 -1.66 0.31 3.49
N ILE A 22 -1.22 1.11 2.51
CA ILE A 22 -0.30 2.21 2.78
C ILE A 22 -1.01 3.53 2.90
N ILE A 23 -0.65 4.21 3.98
CA ILE A 23 -0.97 5.61 4.20
C ILE A 23 0.32 6.43 4.29
N ASP A 24 0.29 7.65 3.77
CA ASP A 24 1.28 8.68 4.06
C ASP A 24 0.83 9.48 5.30
N VAL A 25 1.65 9.48 6.34
CA VAL A 25 1.39 10.22 7.58
C VAL A 25 2.06 11.59 7.52
N GLY A 26 1.24 12.62 7.30
CA GLY A 26 1.66 14.02 7.26
C GLY A 26 1.43 14.77 8.57
N SER A 27 2.18 15.85 8.80
CA SER A 27 1.88 16.83 9.86
C SER A 27 1.30 18.09 9.22
N TYR A 28 0.06 18.43 9.58
CA TYR A 28 -0.67 19.60 9.09
C TYR A 28 -0.96 20.59 10.24
N SER A 29 -1.50 21.76 9.91
CA SER A 29 -1.78 22.83 10.89
C SER A 29 -2.77 22.44 11.99
N PHE A 30 -3.54 21.37 11.80
CA PHE A 30 -4.57 20.89 12.70
C PHE A 30 -4.29 19.50 13.28
N GLY A 31 -3.12 18.91 13.02
CA GLY A 31 -2.73 17.62 13.58
C GLY A 31 -1.95 16.73 12.61
N GLN A 32 -1.72 15.48 13.02
CA GLN A 32 -1.22 14.45 12.12
C GLN A 32 -2.39 13.77 11.42
N MET A 33 -2.27 13.60 10.10
CA MET A 33 -3.29 12.96 9.29
C MET A 33 -2.67 11.85 8.44
N ALA A 34 -3.54 10.98 7.95
CA ALA A 34 -3.21 9.91 7.02
C ALA A 34 -3.78 10.24 5.64
N ASN A 35 -2.97 10.17 4.59
CA ASN A 35 -3.48 10.13 3.22
C ASN A 35 -3.31 8.73 2.69
N ARG A 36 -4.39 8.12 2.20
CA ARG A 36 -4.26 6.94 1.37
C ARG A 36 -3.65 7.34 0.04
N VAL A 37 -2.75 6.50 -0.46
CA VAL A 37 -2.11 6.76 -1.74
C VAL A 37 -3.17 6.62 -2.84
N GLY A 38 -3.49 7.72 -3.52
CA GLY A 38 -4.54 7.80 -4.54
C GLY A 38 -5.84 8.46 -4.09
N ASP A 39 -6.03 8.69 -2.78
CA ASP A 39 -7.19 9.45 -2.29
C ASP A 39 -6.93 10.96 -2.31
N ALA A 40 -7.98 11.73 -2.59
CA ALA A 40 -7.92 13.19 -2.65
C ALA A 40 -7.99 13.86 -1.26
N ASP A 41 -8.64 13.19 -0.30
CA ASP A 41 -8.92 13.74 1.03
C ASP A 41 -8.15 13.00 2.13
N PRO A 42 -7.59 13.73 3.10
CA PRO A 42 -6.93 13.12 4.26
C PRO A 42 -7.95 12.53 5.23
N PHE A 43 -7.54 11.47 5.90
CA PHE A 43 -8.24 10.81 6.98
C PHE A 43 -7.61 11.15 8.34
N ASP A 44 -8.43 11.08 9.39
CA ASP A 44 -7.91 11.17 10.75
C ASP A 44 -7.03 9.96 11.05
N LEU A 45 -5.83 10.19 11.59
CA LEU A 45 -4.87 9.12 11.87
C LEU A 45 -5.41 8.05 12.83
N ILE A 46 -6.38 8.41 13.67
CA ILE A 46 -7.06 7.47 14.60
C ILE A 46 -7.91 6.43 13.88
N GLU A 47 -8.20 6.61 12.59
CA GLU A 47 -8.93 5.65 11.77
C GLU A 47 -8.06 4.47 11.32
N PHE A 48 -6.76 4.49 11.65
CA PHE A 48 -5.80 3.47 11.23
C PHE A 48 -5.07 2.85 12.42
N GLU A 49 -4.90 1.53 12.36
CA GLU A 49 -3.93 0.80 13.16
C GLU A 49 -2.59 0.78 12.41
N LEU A 50 -1.56 1.44 12.96
CA LEU A 50 -0.23 1.50 12.36
C LEU A 50 0.57 0.23 12.67
N LEU A 51 0.97 -0.51 11.64
CA LEU A 51 1.68 -1.79 11.77
C LEU A 51 3.20 -1.62 11.64
N GLN A 52 3.66 -0.99 10.56
CA GLN A 52 5.08 -0.89 10.23
C GLN A 52 5.37 0.42 9.49
N TRP A 53 6.36 1.18 9.96
CA TRP A 53 6.86 2.33 9.22
C TRP A 53 7.72 1.86 8.04
N LEU A 54 7.57 2.53 6.90
CA LEU A 54 8.23 2.15 5.65
C LEU A 54 9.18 3.25 5.19
N ASP A 55 10.45 2.87 5.02
CA ASP A 55 11.45 3.75 4.44
C ASP A 55 11.31 3.76 2.90
N ALA A 56 10.61 4.76 2.38
CA ALA A 56 10.44 4.93 0.95
C ALA A 56 11.60 5.70 0.28
N SER A 57 12.64 6.10 1.01
CA SER A 57 13.75 6.87 0.43
C SER A 57 14.53 6.10 -0.65
N LEU A 58 14.41 4.78 -0.66
CA LEU A 58 15.04 3.88 -1.63
C LEU A 58 14.05 3.30 -2.65
N TRP A 59 12.79 3.73 -2.63
CA TRP A 59 11.79 3.16 -3.53
C TRP A 59 12.00 3.66 -4.94
N PRO A 60 12.18 2.75 -5.92
CA PRO A 60 12.40 3.15 -7.30
C PRO A 60 11.12 3.79 -7.86
N THR A 61 11.31 4.83 -8.67
CA THR A 61 10.26 5.48 -9.47
C THR A 61 10.27 5.01 -10.92
N GLU A 62 11.30 4.26 -11.33
CA GLU A 62 11.51 3.75 -12.68
C GLU A 62 12.23 2.38 -12.61
N GLY A 63 12.28 1.68 -13.75
CA GLY A 63 13.00 0.40 -13.85
C GLY A 63 12.13 -0.80 -13.46
N ALA A 64 10.96 -0.91 -14.09
CA ALA A 64 10.07 -2.05 -13.91
C ALA A 64 10.79 -3.39 -14.06
N VAL A 65 10.50 -4.32 -13.14
CA VAL A 65 11.02 -5.67 -13.18
C VAL A 65 10.29 -6.48 -14.26
N ASP A 66 10.95 -7.54 -14.75
CA ASP A 66 10.32 -8.47 -15.69
C ASP A 66 9.09 -9.13 -15.04
N PRO A 67 7.88 -9.03 -15.63
CA PRO A 67 6.66 -9.64 -15.09
C PRO A 67 6.77 -11.16 -14.84
N SER A 68 7.66 -11.86 -15.54
CA SER A 68 7.91 -13.29 -15.31
C SER A 68 8.59 -13.57 -13.97
N THR A 69 9.24 -12.57 -13.38
CA THR A 69 9.94 -12.64 -12.08
C THR A 69 9.08 -12.21 -10.90
N VAL A 70 7.92 -11.60 -11.17
CA VAL A 70 6.96 -11.18 -10.14
C VAL A 70 6.40 -12.42 -9.46
N ARG A 71 6.48 -12.42 -8.13
CA ARG A 71 6.07 -13.52 -7.25
C ARG A 71 4.98 -13.06 -6.30
N GLU A 72 4.32 -14.01 -5.67
CA GLU A 72 3.35 -13.76 -4.60
C GLU A 72 3.94 -12.82 -3.52
N GLY A 73 3.11 -11.90 -3.05
CA GLY A 73 3.45 -10.96 -1.98
C GLY A 73 3.06 -9.52 -2.32
N TYR A 74 3.46 -8.60 -1.44
CA TYR A 74 3.24 -7.17 -1.64
C TYR A 74 4.34 -6.57 -2.51
N TRP A 75 3.94 -5.66 -3.39
CA TRP A 75 4.83 -5.01 -4.34
C TRP A 75 4.55 -3.52 -4.40
N TRP A 76 5.61 -2.73 -4.50
CA TRP A 76 5.53 -1.38 -5.00
C TRP A 76 5.38 -1.42 -6.51
N ALA A 77 4.34 -0.79 -7.04
CA ALA A 77 4.03 -0.78 -8.45
C ALA A 77 3.55 0.59 -8.91
N LEU A 78 3.75 0.90 -10.18
CA LEU A 78 3.15 2.02 -10.87
C LEU A 78 1.93 1.51 -11.64
N ASP A 79 0.78 2.15 -11.43
CA ASP A 79 -0.37 2.07 -12.31
C ASP A 79 -0.17 3.08 -13.45
N PRO A 80 0.09 2.63 -14.68
CA PRO A 80 0.32 3.51 -15.81
C PRO A 80 -0.97 4.19 -16.31
N ALA A 81 -2.16 3.65 -16.00
CA ALA A 81 -3.42 4.26 -16.41
C ALA A 81 -3.73 5.51 -15.57
N GLU A 82 -3.50 5.43 -14.27
CA GLU A 82 -3.68 6.55 -13.33
C GLU A 82 -2.40 7.39 -13.15
N ASN A 83 -1.27 6.92 -13.69
CA ASN A 83 0.07 7.48 -13.46
C ASN A 83 0.35 7.66 -11.96
N ALA A 84 -0.01 6.65 -11.18
CA ALA A 84 0.00 6.67 -9.72
C ALA A 84 0.73 5.45 -9.17
N TYR A 85 1.66 5.68 -8.26
CA TYR A 85 2.32 4.58 -7.57
C TYR A 85 1.44 4.07 -6.42
N GLN A 86 1.42 2.77 -6.23
CA GLN A 86 0.64 2.12 -5.18
C GLN A 86 1.29 0.80 -4.76
N ILE A 87 0.86 0.27 -3.61
CA ILE A 87 1.14 -1.14 -3.33
C ILE A 87 0.06 -1.98 -3.98
N VAL A 88 0.47 -3.12 -4.51
CA VAL A 88 -0.45 -4.17 -4.92
C VAL A 88 -0.09 -5.48 -4.22
N LEU A 89 -1.09 -6.32 -3.96
CA LEU A 89 -0.90 -7.70 -3.53
C LEU A 89 -0.96 -8.62 -4.76
N VAL A 90 0.12 -9.35 -5.00
CA VAL A 90 0.15 -10.42 -6.02
C VAL A 90 -0.20 -11.73 -5.33
N GLY A 91 -1.29 -12.36 -5.78
CA GLY A 91 -1.74 -13.68 -5.33
C GLY A 91 -0.97 -14.84 -5.95
N LYS A 92 -1.18 -16.05 -5.42
CA LYS A 92 -0.59 -17.31 -5.94
C LYS A 92 -1.01 -17.63 -7.37
N ASP A 93 -2.22 -17.22 -7.72
CA ASP A 93 -2.81 -17.32 -9.05
C ASP A 93 -2.35 -16.21 -10.00
N ARG A 94 -1.44 -15.34 -9.55
CA ARG A 94 -0.97 -14.14 -10.25
C ARG A 94 -2.06 -13.07 -10.44
N ALA A 95 -3.18 -13.17 -9.71
CA ALA A 95 -4.12 -12.06 -9.62
C ALA A 95 -3.49 -10.90 -8.84
N VAL A 96 -3.74 -9.68 -9.28
CA VAL A 96 -3.25 -8.46 -8.65
C VAL A 96 -4.42 -7.78 -7.98
N ARG A 97 -4.26 -7.44 -6.70
CA ARG A 97 -5.26 -6.71 -5.94
C ARG A 97 -4.70 -5.35 -5.57
N THR A 98 -5.41 -4.31 -5.98
CA THR A 98 -5.19 -2.92 -5.58
C THR A 98 -5.92 -2.61 -4.27
N PHE A 99 -5.45 -1.61 -3.51
CA PHE A 99 -6.09 -1.22 -2.25
C PHE A 99 -7.29 -0.30 -2.45
N ASN A 100 -7.39 0.39 -3.60
CA ASN A 100 -8.48 1.32 -3.91
C ASN A 100 -9.77 0.64 -4.43
N GLY A 101 -9.83 -0.70 -4.37
CA GLY A 101 -11.09 -1.38 -4.10
C GLY A 101 -11.82 -2.00 -5.29
N ASP A 102 -11.33 -1.89 -6.51
CA ASP A 102 -12.08 -2.40 -7.66
C ASP A 102 -11.22 -3.30 -8.56
N PHE A 103 -11.61 -4.58 -8.58
CA PHE A 103 -11.25 -5.67 -9.51
C PHE A 103 -9.99 -6.51 -9.23
N ASP A 104 -10.11 -7.81 -9.56
CA ASP A 104 -8.98 -8.69 -9.83
C ASP A 104 -8.29 -8.15 -11.08
N SER A 105 -7.26 -7.32 -10.89
CA SER A 105 -6.42 -6.85 -11.98
C SER A 105 -5.43 -7.93 -12.39
N CYS A 106 -4.89 -7.81 -13.60
CA CYS A 106 -3.84 -8.67 -14.11
C CYS A 106 -2.45 -8.05 -13.91
N LEU A 107 -1.39 -8.87 -13.93
CA LEU A 107 -0.01 -8.39 -13.79
C LEU A 107 0.43 -7.41 -14.88
N ASP A 108 -0.15 -7.51 -16.08
CA ASP A 108 0.17 -6.64 -17.21
C ASP A 108 -0.44 -5.23 -17.08
N GLU A 109 -1.31 -5.01 -16.10
CA GLU A 109 -1.86 -3.68 -15.80
C GLU A 109 -0.91 -2.81 -14.98
N PHE A 110 0.17 -3.38 -14.42
CA PHE A 110 1.09 -2.65 -13.53
C PHE A 110 2.55 -2.79 -13.95
N GLU A 111 3.30 -1.73 -13.70
CA GLU A 111 4.76 -1.78 -13.70
C GLU A 111 5.24 -2.11 -12.28
N PHE A 112 5.70 -3.34 -12.07
CA PHE A 112 6.23 -3.77 -10.77
C PHE A 112 7.64 -3.25 -10.56
N LEU A 113 7.92 -2.61 -9.43
CA LEU A 113 9.17 -1.89 -9.21
C LEU A 113 10.05 -2.56 -8.15
N MET A 114 9.46 -2.95 -7.02
CA MET A 114 10.18 -3.72 -6.00
C MET A 114 9.24 -4.58 -5.15
N PRO A 115 9.67 -5.78 -4.73
CA PRO A 115 8.95 -6.54 -3.72
C PRO A 115 9.10 -5.85 -2.37
N LEU A 116 8.06 -5.91 -1.56
CA LEU A 116 8.03 -5.32 -0.23
C LEU A 116 7.97 -6.42 0.82
N ASP A 117 8.91 -6.36 1.76
CA ASP A 117 8.95 -7.25 2.92
C ASP A 117 8.07 -6.66 4.03
N LEU A 118 6.76 -6.78 3.84
CA LEU A 118 5.76 -6.31 4.78
C LEU A 118 5.36 -7.43 5.73
N ILE A 119 5.16 -7.08 7.00
CA ILE A 119 4.66 -8.03 8.00
C ILE A 119 3.27 -8.53 7.54
N PRO A 120 3.11 -9.85 7.31
CA PRO A 120 1.79 -10.42 7.04
C PRO A 120 0.90 -10.16 8.25
N THR A 121 -0.34 -9.72 8.02
CA THR A 121 -1.34 -9.65 9.08
C THR A 121 -1.73 -11.08 9.46
N ALA A 122 -1.02 -11.66 10.42
CA ALA A 122 -1.45 -12.87 11.09
C ALA A 122 -2.64 -12.53 11.99
N ARG A 123 -3.85 -12.50 11.41
CA ARG A 123 -5.01 -12.96 12.18
C ARG A 123 -5.20 -14.43 11.81
N SER A 124 -4.71 -15.31 12.68
CA SER A 124 -5.26 -16.65 12.76
C SER A 124 -6.77 -16.51 12.91
N ASP A 125 -7.52 -17.04 11.95
CA ASP A 125 -8.96 -17.22 12.06
C ASP A 125 -9.29 -17.78 13.44
N HIS A 126 -10.15 -17.07 14.19
CA HIS A 126 -10.71 -17.54 15.45
C HIS A 126 -12.20 -17.85 15.26
#